data_AF-A0A259RL00-F1
#
_entry.id   AF-A0A259RL00-F1
#
_cell.length_a   1.000
_cell.length_b   1.000
_cell.length_c   1.000
_cell.angle_alpha   90.00
_cell.angle_beta   90.00
_cell.angle_gamma   90.00
#
_symmetry.space_group_name_H-M   'P 1'
#
loop_
_entity.id
_entity.type
_entity.pdbx_description
1 polymer ?
#
loop_
_entity_poly.entity_id
_entity_poly.type
_entity_poly.pdbx_seq_one_letter_code
_entity_poly.pdbx_strand_id
1 'polypeptide(L)'
;MYRPAAFVENDRDTIARMIRAHPFGQLITCDQGQSEVTHLPFMLHWDKTIQGQGQGYGNSKLISHIARANPQWQHFAHGEEVLVVFQGPHTY
;
A
#
# COMPACT_ATOMS: atom_id res chain seq x y z
N MET A 1 -2.96 -0.92 -14.56
CA MET A 1 -2.72 0.47 -14.99
C MET A 1 -1.59 0.49 -16.00
N TYR A 2 -1.68 1.32 -17.04
CA TYR A 2 -0.56 1.60 -17.93
C TYR A 2 0.52 2.37 -17.17
N ARG A 3 1.79 1.95 -17.29
CA ARG A 3 2.93 2.58 -16.63
C ARG A 3 3.91 3.04 -17.72
N PRO A 4 3.93 4.34 -18.10
CA PRO A 4 4.86 4.84 -19.11
C PRO A 4 6.31 4.57 -18.68
N ALA A 5 7.14 4.08 -19.59
CA ALA A 5 8.51 3.66 -19.26
C ALA A 5 9.36 4.78 -18.62
N ALA A 6 9.13 6.03 -19.02
CA ALA A 6 9.83 7.20 -18.47
C ALA A 6 9.47 7.53 -17.01
N PHE A 7 8.34 7.03 -16.49
CA PHE A 7 7.85 7.29 -15.13
C PHE A 7 7.82 6.04 -14.25
N VAL A 8 8.32 4.92 -14.78
CA VAL A 8 8.42 3.67 -14.05
C VAL A 8 9.65 3.73 -13.15
N GLU A 9 9.41 3.77 -11.84
CA GLU A 9 10.42 3.38 -10.86
C GLU A 9 10.26 1.88 -10.55
N ASN A 10 11.37 1.14 -10.61
CA ASN A 10 11.44 -0.29 -10.29
C ASN A 10 12.50 -0.59 -9.21
N ASP A 11 13.35 0.37 -8.85
CA ASP A 11 14.28 0.25 -7.75
C ASP A 11 13.52 0.21 -6.42
N ARG A 12 13.59 -0.96 -5.78
CA ARG A 12 12.88 -1.26 -4.54
C ARG A 12 13.36 -0.39 -3.39
N ASP A 13 14.65 -0.06 -3.34
CA ASP A 13 15.20 0.77 -2.27
C ASP A 13 14.73 2.21 -2.41
N THR A 14 14.63 2.71 -3.64
CA THR A 14 14.03 4.03 -3.93
C THR A 14 12.56 4.07 -3.54
N ILE A 15 11.77 3.05 -3.88
CA ILE A 15 10.35 2.97 -3.49
C ILE A 15 10.21 2.87 -1.97
N ALA A 16 11.02 2.05 -1.31
CA ALA A 16 10.99 1.90 0.15
C ALA A 16 11.37 3.19 0.88
N ARG A 17 12.36 3.94 0.37
CA ARG A 17 12.71 5.28 0.89
C ARG A 17 11.57 6.26 0.72
N MET A 18 10.90 6.26 -0.43
CA MET A 18 9.75 7.14 -0.69
C MET A 18 8.60 6.86 0.29
N ILE A 19 8.23 5.59 0.49
CA ILE A 19 7.18 5.21 1.45
C ILE A 19 7.55 5.63 2.88
N ARG A 20 8.82 5.46 3.29
CA ARG A 20 9.28 5.86 4.63
C ARG A 20 9.29 7.39 4.81
N ALA A 21 9.61 8.14 3.77
CA ALA A 21 9.61 9.60 3.79
C ALA A 21 8.18 10.18 3.75
N HIS A 22 7.25 9.48 3.12
CA HIS A 22 5.84 9.89 2.96
C HIS A 22 4.90 8.77 3.44
N PRO A 23 4.80 8.53 4.76
CA PRO A 23 4.11 7.36 5.30
C PRO A 23 2.57 7.48 5.30
N PHE A 24 2.02 8.64 4.96
CA PHE A 24 0.58 8.83 4.87
C PHE A 24 0.09 8.33 3.50
N GLY A 25 -0.56 7.18 3.52
CA GLY A 25 -1.09 6.53 2.33
C GLY A 25 -2.62 6.53 2.30
N GLN A 26 -3.17 6.23 1.13
CA GLN A 26 -4.60 6.01 0.93
C GLN A 26 -4.86 4.51 0.82
N LEU A 27 -5.59 3.93 1.78
CA LEU A 27 -6.11 2.57 1.71
C LEU A 27 -7.39 2.59 0.87
N ILE A 28 -7.36 1.89 -0.24
CA ILE A 28 -8.47 1.78 -1.18
C ILE A 28 -8.95 0.33 -1.19
N THR A 29 -10.23 0.15 -0.93
CA THR A 29 -10.93 -1.14 -0.94
C THR A 29 -12.13 -1.05 -1.86
N CYS A 30 -12.53 -2.15 -2.49
CA CYS A 30 -13.76 -2.23 -3.27
C CYS A 30 -14.63 -3.36 -2.73
N ASP A 31 -15.82 -3.03 -2.24
CA ASP A 31 -16.84 -4.02 -1.85
C ASP A 31 -18.08 -3.84 -2.73
N GLN A 32 -18.52 -4.92 -3.38
CA GLN A 32 -19.71 -4.94 -4.26
C GLN A 32 -19.79 -3.79 -5.28
N GLY A 33 -18.64 -3.34 -5.80
CA GLY A 33 -18.55 -2.24 -6.78
C GLY A 33 -18.55 -0.83 -6.16
N GLN A 34 -18.56 -0.70 -4.84
CA GLN A 34 -18.37 0.56 -4.13
C GLN A 34 -16.95 0.66 -3.60
N SER A 35 -16.25 1.74 -3.96
CA SER A 35 -14.91 2.02 -3.45
C SER A 35 -14.99 2.82 -2.15
N GLU A 36 -14.22 2.40 -1.15
CA GLU A 36 -13.99 3.16 0.07
C GLU A 36 -12.51 3.52 0.19
N VAL A 37 -12.23 4.74 0.66
CA VAL A 37 -10.89 5.29 0.77
C VAL A 37 -10.68 5.90 2.15
N THR A 38 -9.68 5.42 2.88
CA THR A 38 -9.25 6.02 4.16
C THR A 38 -7.79 6.42 4.08
N HIS A 39 -7.48 7.63 4.54
CA HIS A 39 -6.10 8.09 4.71
C HIS A 39 -5.55 7.57 6.03
N LEU A 40 -4.46 6.81 5.98
CA LEU A 40 -3.85 6.19 7.14
C LEU A 40 -2.32 6.34 7.13
N PRO A 41 -1.69 6.44 8.32
CA PRO A 41 -0.26 6.25 8.43
C PRO A 41 0.10 4.78 8.22
N PHE A 42 1.12 4.50 7.41
CA PHE A 42 1.66 3.17 7.18
C PHE A 42 3.12 3.08 7.60
N MET A 43 3.50 1.91 8.10
CA MET A 43 4.88 1.54 8.37
C MET A 43 5.29 0.41 7.42
N LEU A 44 6.33 0.65 6.62
CA LEU A 44 6.96 -0.37 5.80
C LEU A 44 7.93 -1.20 6.65
N HIS A 45 7.56 -2.44 6.94
CA HIS A 45 8.36 -3.40 7.70
C HIS A 45 8.98 -4.45 6.79
N TRP A 46 10.22 -4.87 7.09
CA TRP A 46 10.86 -5.98 6.40
C TRP A 46 10.74 -7.25 7.23
N ASP A 47 9.98 -8.21 6.72
CA ASP A 47 9.77 -9.50 7.34
C ASP A 47 10.53 -10.60 6.59
N LYS A 48 11.63 -11.07 7.19
CA LYS A 48 12.48 -12.14 6.63
C LYS A 48 11.80 -13.51 6.62
N THR A 49 10.65 -13.67 7.29
CA THR A 49 9.92 -14.93 7.38
C THR A 49 8.91 -15.11 6.25
N ILE A 50 8.52 -14.03 5.55
CA ILE A 50 7.76 -14.17 4.31
C ILE A 50 8.75 -14.52 3.20
N GLN A 51 8.53 -15.66 2.54
CA GLN A 51 9.06 -15.92 1.21
C GLN A 51 7.94 -15.58 0.23
N GLY A 52 7.98 -14.40 -0.38
CA GLY A 52 7.00 -14.02 -1.38
C GLY A 52 6.94 -15.05 -2.50
N GLN A 53 5.75 -15.58 -2.80
CA GLN A 53 5.54 -16.61 -3.82
C GLN A 53 5.58 -16.06 -5.27
N GLY A 54 6.19 -14.90 -5.50
CA GLY A 54 6.20 -14.24 -6.82
C GLY A 54 7.32 -13.24 -7.00
N GLN A 55 7.44 -12.69 -8.21
CA GLN A 55 8.33 -11.58 -8.54
C GLN A 55 7.85 -10.28 -7.85
N GLY A 56 8.01 -10.18 -6.53
CA GLY A 56 7.48 -9.07 -5.73
C GLY A 56 8.37 -8.66 -4.55
N TYR A 57 7.86 -7.76 -3.70
CA TYR A 57 8.44 -7.33 -2.43
C TYR A 57 8.37 -8.44 -1.37
N GLY A 58 8.87 -9.63 -1.69
CA GLY A 58 8.55 -10.88 -1.00
C GLY A 58 8.81 -10.93 0.51
N ASN A 59 9.52 -9.94 1.04
CA ASN A 59 9.87 -9.81 2.45
C ASN A 59 9.38 -8.49 3.05
N SER A 60 8.39 -7.80 2.46
CA SER A 60 7.91 -6.50 2.95
C SER A 60 6.43 -6.54 3.33
N LYS A 61 6.09 -5.86 4.43
CA LYS A 61 4.72 -5.66 4.94
C LYS A 61 4.45 -4.18 5.10
N LEU A 62 3.23 -3.76 4.75
CA LEU A 62 2.68 -2.48 5.19
C LEU A 62 1.84 -2.73 6.44
N ILE A 63 2.13 -2.00 7.52
CA ILE A 63 1.43 -2.09 8.79
C ILE A 63 0.72 -0.76 9.05
N SER A 64 -0.56 -0.80 9.40
CA SER A 64 -1.35 0.38 9.75
C SER A 64 -2.41 0.03 10.79
N HIS A 65 -3.13 1.04 11.27
CA HIS A 65 -4.22 0.90 12.23
C HIS A 65 -5.48 1.55 11.68
N ILE A 66 -6.58 0.79 11.68
CA ILE A 66 -7.92 1.28 11.36
C ILE A 66 -8.85 1.03 12.55
N ALA A 67 -9.67 2.01 12.89
CA ALA A 67 -10.63 1.88 13.98
C ALA A 67 -11.69 0.83 13.62
N ARG A 68 -12.10 -0.01 14.58
CA ARG A 68 -13.16 -1.02 14.35
C ARG A 68 -14.52 -0.41 14.01
N ALA A 69 -14.75 0.85 14.39
CA ALA A 69 -15.93 1.62 14.02
C ALA A 69 -15.93 2.09 12.55
N ASN A 70 -14.78 2.08 11.87
CA ASN A 70 -14.72 2.32 10.43
C ASN A 70 -15.05 0.99 9.72
N PRO A 71 -16.18 0.88 8.99
CA PRO A 71 -16.61 -0.38 8.39
C PRO A 71 -15.63 -0.93 7.35
N GLN A 72 -14.75 -0.10 6.77
CA GLN A 72 -13.81 -0.49 5.74
C GLN A 72 -12.96 -1.72 6.08
N TRP A 73 -12.66 -1.97 7.37
CA TRP A 73 -11.86 -3.15 7.76
C TRP A 73 -12.52 -4.47 7.36
N GLN A 74 -13.85 -4.49 7.22
CA GLN A 74 -14.60 -5.68 6.84
C GLN A 74 -14.35 -6.08 5.38
N HIS A 75 -14.00 -5.12 4.52
CA HIS A 75 -13.75 -5.35 3.10
C HIS A 75 -12.52 -6.24 2.83
N PHE A 76 -11.62 -6.38 3.81
CA PHE A 76 -10.38 -7.16 3.69
C PHE A 76 -10.15 -8.11 4.87
N ALA A 77 -11.21 -8.42 5.62
CA ALA A 77 -11.12 -9.26 6.82
C ALA A 77 -10.76 -10.72 6.52
N HIS A 78 -10.96 -11.19 5.29
CA HIS A 78 -10.68 -12.56 4.86
C HIS A 78 -9.49 -12.64 3.89
N GLY A 79 -8.69 -11.57 3.81
CA GLY A 79 -7.47 -11.53 2.98
C GLY A 79 -7.72 -11.07 1.55
N GLU A 80 -8.82 -10.37 1.30
CA GLU A 80 -9.11 -9.71 0.04
C GLU A 80 -8.01 -8.71 -0.33
N GLU A 81 -7.78 -8.54 -1.64
CA GLU A 81 -6.78 -7.60 -2.14
C GLU A 81 -7.19 -6.15 -1.89
N VAL A 82 -6.21 -5.34 -1.51
CA VAL A 82 -6.38 -3.90 -1.29
C VAL A 82 -5.33 -3.12 -2.09
N LEU A 83 -5.63 -1.87 -2.42
CA LEU A 83 -4.68 -0.96 -3.04
C LEU A 83 -4.25 0.10 -2.01
N VAL A 84 -2.94 0.32 -1.87
CA VAL A 84 -2.40 1.43 -1.09
C VAL A 84 -1.64 2.38 -2.01
N VAL A 85 -2.01 3.65 -1.99
CA VAL A 85 -1.33 4.70 -2.78
C VAL A 85 -0.57 5.63 -1.85
N PHE A 86 0.71 5.83 -2.14
CA PHE A 86 1.56 6.81 -1.49
C PHE A 86 1.81 7.96 -2.45
N GLN A 87 1.82 9.19 -1.92
CA GLN A 87 2.10 10.39 -2.69
C GLN A 87 3.29 11.11 -2.08
N GLY A 88 4.25 11.47 -2.93
CA GLY A 88 5.40 12.28 -2.55
C GLY A 88 5.02 13.76 -2.42
N PRO A 89 6.01 14.64 -2.27
CA PRO A 89 5.74 16.07 -2.23
C PRO A 89 5.12 16.53 -3.55
N HIS A 90 4.20 17.49 -3.48
CA HIS A 90 3.65 18.10 -4.68
C HIS A 90 4.76 18.82 -5.44
N THR A 91 4.93 18.49 -6.71
CA THR A 91 5.79 19.22 -7.65
C THR A 91 4.93 19.65 -8.84
N TYR A 92 5.31 20.75 -9.48
CA TYR A 92 4.72 21.20 -10.74
C TYR A 92 5.49 20.63 -11.93
#